data_AF-A0A925PSF9-F1
#
_entry.id   AF-A0A925PSF9-F1
#
_cell.length_a   1.000
_cell.length_b   1.000
_cell.length_c   1.000
_cell.angle_alpha   90.00
_cell.angle_beta   90.00
_cell.angle_gamma   90.00
#
_symmetry.space_group_name_H-M   'P 1'
#
loop_
_entity.id
_entity.type
_entity.pdbx_description
1 polymer ?
#
loop_
_entity_poly.entity_id
_entity_poly.type
_entity_poly.pdbx_seq_one_letter_code
_entity_poly.pdbx_strand_id
1 'polypeptide(L)' 'MDYLILQVEEKRVMVAQFGISGHTSRLIGAVLFELNSDCSLADVVQQAASGLKGSPRVIL' A
#
# COMPACT_ATOMS: atom_id res chain seq x y z
N MET A 1 0.48 8.15 -12.29
CA MET A 1 -0.52 7.12 -11.95
C MET A 1 0.04 6.35 -10.78
N ASP A 2 -0.77 6.13 -9.75
CA ASP A 2 -0.25 5.62 -8.48
C ASP A 2 -0.66 4.15 -8.28
N TYR A 3 0.28 3.36 -7.76
CA TYR A 3 0.10 1.96 -7.44
C TYR A 3 0.37 1.75 -5.95
N LEU A 4 -0.48 0.95 -5.33
CA LEU A 4 -0.24 0.36 -4.03
C LEU A 4 0.04 -1.12 -4.24
N ILE A 5 1.24 -1.55 -3.84
CA ILE A 5 1.61 -2.96 -3.80
C ILE A 5 1.53 -3.40 -2.35
N LEU A 6 0.66 -4.37 -2.07
CA LEU A 6 0.53 -5.00 -0.77
C LEU A 6 1.17 -6.38 -0.86
N GLN A 7 2.05 -6.69 0.07
CA GLN A 7 2.58 -8.03 0.26
C GLN A 7 2.15 -8.50 1.64
N VAL A 8 1.36 -9.58 1.68
CA VAL A 8 0.83 -10.16 2.91
C VAL A 8 1.62 -11.43 3.23
N GLU A 9 2.26 -11.45 4.40
CA GLU A 9 2.98 -12.62 4.93
C GLU A 9 2.51 -12.91 6.35
N GLU A 10 1.81 -14.03 6.54
CA GLU A 10 1.22 -14.45 7.82
C GLU A 10 0.39 -13.33 8.50
N LYS A 11 0.99 -12.63 9.47
CA LYS A 11 0.39 -11.52 10.22
C LYS A 11 1.08 -10.19 9.93
N ARG A 12 1.76 -10.05 8.80
CA ARG A 12 2.41 -8.81 8.40
C ARG A 12 1.95 -8.39 7.02
N VAL A 13 1.77 -7.11 6.83
CA VAL A 13 1.40 -6.51 5.55
C VAL A 13 2.39 -5.41 5.25
N MET A 14 3.20 -5.61 4.22
CA MET A 14 4.02 -4.54 3.67
C MET A 14 3.19 -3.82 2.61
N VAL A 15 3.15 -2.49 2.68
CA VAL A 15 2.52 -1.66 1.66
C VAL A 15 3.56 -0.72 1.07
N ALA A 16 3.72 -0.77 -0.25
CA ALA A 16 4.61 0.10 -1.01
C ALA A 16 3.84 0.94 -2.02
N GLN A 17 4.04 2.25 -1.97
CA GLN A 17 3.45 3.20 -2.90
C GLN A 17 4.42 3.51 -4.02
N PHE A 18 3.99 3.30 -5.26
CA PHE A 18 4.74 3.66 -6.46
C PHE A 18 4.03 4.71 -7.29
N GLY A 19 4.75 5.76 -7.65
CA GLY A 19 4.34 6.71 -8.68
C GLY A 19 4.91 6.29 -10.03
N ILE A 20 4.03 6.14 -11.03
CA ILE A 20 4.40 5.85 -12.41
C ILE A 20 4.19 7.11 -13.27
N SER A 21 5.24 7.52 -13.97
CA SER A 21 5.23 8.61 -14.96
C SER A 21 5.95 8.17 -16.23
N GLY A 22 5.21 8.02 -17.33
CA GLY A 22 5.73 7.45 -18.57
C GLY A 22 6.29 6.04 -18.36
N HIS A 23 7.57 5.84 -18.68
CA HIS A 23 8.29 4.57 -18.50
C HIS A 23 9.07 4.49 -17.18
N THR A 24 8.89 5.45 -16.28
CA THR A 24 9.61 5.51 -15.00
C THR A 24 8.69 5.14 -13.84
N SER A 25 9.20 4.31 -12.94
CA SER A 25 8.59 4.04 -11.64
C SER A 25 9.45 4.64 -10.53
N ARG A 26 8.78 5.19 -9.51
CA ARG A 26 9.45 5.72 -8.33
C ARG A 26 8.73 5.22 -7.07
N LEU A 27 9.50 4.67 -6.14
CA LEU A 27 9.02 4.41 -4.79
C LEU A 27 8.77 5.76 -4.09
N ILE A 28 7.53 6.01 -3.70
CA ILE A 28 7.12 7.20 -2.95
C ILE A 28 7.27 6.93 -1.45
N GLY A 29 6.89 5.75 -1.00
CA GLY A 29 7.02 5.33 0.39
C GLY A 29 6.69 3.85 0.57
N ALA A 30 7.14 3.28 1.68
CA ALA A 30 6.80 1.93 2.10
C ALA A 30 6.61 1.88 3.61
N VAL A 31 5.68 1.04 4.06
CA VAL A 31 5.33 0.85 5.46
C VAL A 31 5.01 -0.61 5.71
N LEU A 32 5.37 -1.11 6.90
CA LEU A 32 5.07 -2.45 7.34
C LEU A 32 4.08 -2.37 8.50
N PHE A 33 3.01 -3.17 8.42
CA PHE A 33 1.99 -3.29 9.44
C PHE A 33 1.99 -4.72 10.00
N GLU A 34 1.70 -4.84 11.29
CA GLU A 34 1.37 -6.12 11.92
C GLU A 34 -0.14 -6.23 12.08
N LEU A 35 -0.70 -7.34 11.60
CA LEU A 35 -2.09 -7.71 11.74
C LEU A 35 -2.31 -8.38 13.09
N ASN A 36 -3.29 -7.87 13.83
CA ASN A 36 -3.72 -8.41 15.12
C ASN A 36 -5.23 -8.20 15.29
N SER A 37 -5.76 -8.44 16.50
CA SER A 37 -7.19 -8.25 16.78
C SER A 37 -7.66 -6.81 16.60
N ASP A 38 -6.73 -5.85 16.68
CA ASP A 38 -7.02 -4.41 16.74
C ASP A 38 -6.70 -3.72 15.40
N CYS A 39 -6.01 -4.40 14.49
CA CYS A 39 -5.57 -3.90 13.20
C CYS A 39 -5.80 -4.96 12.13
N SER A 40 -6.85 -4.78 11.34
CA SER A 40 -7.21 -5.66 10.24
C SER A 40 -6.54 -5.24 8.92
N LEU A 41 -6.59 -6.13 7.91
CA LEU A 41 -6.11 -5.80 6.57
C LEU A 41 -6.88 -4.61 5.96
N ALA A 42 -8.17 -4.47 6.27
CA ALA A 42 -8.96 -3.35 5.80
C ALA A 42 -8.46 -2.02 6.38
N ASP A 43 -8.08 -2.01 7.67
CA ASP A 43 -7.52 -0.83 8.34
C ASP A 43 -6.17 -0.45 7.73
N VAL A 44 -5.33 -1.44 7.42
CA VAL A 44 -4.04 -1.25 6.73
C VAL A 44 -4.24 -0.64 5.34
N VAL A 45 -5.15 -1.18 4.54
CA VAL A 45 -5.46 -0.64 3.20
C VAL A 45 -5.98 0.79 3.32
N GLN A 46 -6.85 1.07 4.30
CA GLN A 46 -7.40 2.41 4.51
C GLN A 46 -6.32 3.42 4.94
N GLN A 47 -5.41 3.04 5.84
CA GLN A 47 -4.28 3.88 6.25
C GLN A 47 -3.29 4.10 5.10
N ALA A 48 -2.98 3.06 4.32
CA ALA A 48 -2.07 3.17 3.19
C ALA A 48 -2.66 3.95 2.02
N ALA A 49 -3.99 3.92 1.85
CA ALA A 49 -4.70 4.75 0.88
C ALA A 49 -4.86 6.21 1.35
N SER A 50 -4.75 6.46 2.67
CA SER A 50 -4.83 7.80 3.24
C SER A 50 -3.68 8.67 2.72
N GLY A 51 -4.02 9.71 1.95
CA GLY A 51 -3.05 10.63 1.34
C GLY A 51 -2.79 10.37 -0.15
N LEU A 52 -3.32 9.30 -0.72
CA LEU A 52 -3.29 9.08 -2.17
C LEU A 52 -4.33 9.97 -2.84
N LYS A 53 -3.95 10.57 -3.98
CA LYS A 53 -4.89 11.33 -4.82
C LYS A 53 -5.44 10.43 -5.92
N GLY A 54 -6.75 10.44 -6.11
CA GLY A 54 -7.42 9.68 -7.17
C GLY A 54 -7.68 8.21 -6.78
N SER A 55 -7.71 7.34 -7.79
CA SER A 55 -8.00 5.91 -7.64
C SER A 55 -6.74 5.08 -7.91
N PRO A 56 -5.88 4.86 -6.90
CA PRO A 56 -4.66 4.06 -7.07
C PRO A 56 -5.02 2.63 -7.44
N ARG A 57 -4.17 1.99 -8.25
CA ARG A 57 -4.32 0.55 -8.52
C ARG A 57 -3.72 -0.24 -7.38
N VAL A 58 -4.50 -1.16 -6.85
CA VAL A 58 -4.08 -2.07 -5.78
C VAL A 58 -3.64 -3.39 -6.38
N ILE A 59 -2.42 -3.80 -6.05
CA ILE A 59 -1.86 -5.11 -6.38
C ILE A 59 -1.63 -5.82 -5.04
N LEU A 60 -2.14 -7.04 -4.92
CA LEU A 60 -1.99 -7.92 -3.75
C LEU A 60 -1.14 -9.14 -4.14
#